data_AF-A0A920E260-F1
#
_entry.id   AF-A0A920E260-F1
#
_cell.length_a   1.000
_cell.length_b   1.000
_cell.length_c   1.000
_cell.angle_alpha   90.00
_cell.angle_beta   90.00
_cell.angle_gamma   90.00
#
_symmetry.space_group_name_H-M   'P 1'
#
loop_
_entity.id
_entity.type
_entity.pdbx_description
1 polymer ?
#
loop_
_entity_poly.entity_id
_entity_poly.type
_entity_poly.pdbx_seq_one_letter_code
_entity_poly.pdbx_strand_id
1 'polypeptide(L)'
;MPNPGSQGSLSFNKNIVIDTKEPLVVSVGSSTENGSYRNGAIIKIVVDFDENVYVSGSPSILLETGSNKGSAIYSSGSATSTLVFDYAVQPEHNTNDLDYAGNNALKLNGGSIKDIVAIDANLLLPIDNTLGARKDIRIDNIPPQIMQSSIVNNGNIPVLNNLQIILHRI
;
A
#
# COMPACT_ATOMS: atom_id res chain seq x y z
N MET A 1 -21.97 29.93 45.29
CA MET A 1 -20.93 29.40 44.37
C MET A 1 -19.73 30.33 44.45
N PRO A 2 -18.47 29.84 44.45
CA PRO A 2 -17.29 30.71 44.42
C PRO A 2 -17.27 31.57 43.15
N ASN A 3 -16.72 32.79 43.24
CA ASN A 3 -16.65 33.72 42.12
C ASN A 3 -15.73 33.17 41.02
N PRO A 4 -16.00 33.43 39.72
CA PRO A 4 -15.06 33.14 38.66
C PRO A 4 -13.68 33.75 38.96
N GLY A 5 -12.63 32.93 38.94
CA GLY A 5 -11.24 33.35 39.19
C GLY A 5 -10.77 33.29 40.65
N SER A 6 -11.60 32.88 41.62
CA SER A 6 -11.16 32.66 43.01
C SER A 6 -10.69 31.22 43.25
N GLN A 7 -9.84 31.00 44.26
CA GLN A 7 -9.47 29.65 44.71
C GLN A 7 -10.72 28.77 44.91
N GLY A 8 -10.73 27.59 44.28
CA GLY A 8 -11.90 26.70 44.25
C GLY A 8 -12.85 26.90 43.06
N SER A 9 -12.65 27.92 42.23
CA SER A 9 -13.37 28.10 40.96
C SER A 9 -12.78 27.24 39.85
N LEU A 10 -13.60 26.80 38.89
CA LEU A 10 -13.12 26.04 37.72
C LEU A 10 -12.11 26.85 36.90
N SER A 11 -12.32 28.17 36.78
CA SER A 11 -11.40 29.07 36.08
C SER A 11 -10.12 29.38 36.86
N PHE A 12 -10.08 29.12 38.18
CA PHE A 12 -8.85 29.22 38.98
C PHE A 12 -8.04 27.92 38.94
N ASN A 13 -8.71 26.77 38.79
CA ASN A 13 -8.10 25.44 38.95
C ASN A 13 -7.79 24.71 37.63
N LYS A 14 -8.04 25.31 36.46
CA LYS A 14 -7.85 24.62 35.18
C LYS A 14 -7.23 25.51 34.11
N ASN A 15 -6.19 24.98 33.48
CA ASN A 15 -5.87 25.30 32.10
C ASN A 15 -6.90 24.57 31.22
N ILE A 16 -8.02 25.23 30.88
CA ILE A 16 -9.00 24.66 29.94
C ILE A 16 -8.45 24.88 28.54
N VAL A 17 -7.86 23.83 27.97
CA VAL A 17 -7.51 23.77 26.56
C VAL A 17 -8.65 23.09 25.83
N ILE A 18 -9.28 23.78 24.89
CA ILE A 18 -10.24 23.19 23.96
C ILE A 18 -9.51 22.99 22.66
N ASP A 19 -9.25 21.73 22.32
CA ASP A 19 -8.80 21.37 21.00
C ASP A 19 -10.01 21.07 20.12
N THR A 20 -10.01 21.63 18.92
CA THR A 20 -11.06 21.44 17.91
C THR A 20 -10.49 21.12 16.55
N LYS A 21 -9.17 20.91 16.45
CA LYS A 21 -8.51 20.69 15.17
C LYS A 21 -8.61 19.21 14.80
N GLU A 22 -8.99 18.94 13.55
CA GLU A 22 -8.92 17.57 13.03
C GLU A 22 -7.46 17.22 12.66
N PRO A 23 -6.97 16.03 13.02
CA PRO A 23 -5.71 15.53 12.49
C PRO A 23 -5.77 15.42 10.97
N LEU A 24 -4.72 15.86 10.28
CA LEU A 24 -4.60 15.84 8.83
C LEU A 24 -3.46 14.92 8.41
N VAL A 25 -3.67 14.16 7.32
CA VAL A 25 -2.57 13.44 6.67
C VAL A 25 -1.69 14.44 5.94
N VAL A 26 -0.42 14.51 6.33
CA VAL A 26 0.60 15.39 5.76
C VAL A 26 1.34 14.70 4.62
N SER A 27 1.65 13.40 4.79
CA SER A 27 2.53 12.69 3.87
C SER A 27 2.23 11.20 3.84
N VAL A 28 2.36 10.59 2.66
CA VAL A 28 2.39 9.14 2.50
C VAL A 28 3.69 8.77 1.82
N GLY A 29 4.41 7.80 2.37
CA GLY A 29 5.72 7.37 1.89
C GLY A 29 5.96 5.89 2.18
N SER A 30 7.23 5.47 2.10
CA SER A 30 7.62 4.10 2.41
C SER A 30 9.00 4.07 3.08
N SER A 31 9.16 3.18 4.06
CA SER A 31 10.46 2.84 4.64
C SER A 31 11.16 1.69 3.91
N THR A 32 10.47 1.05 2.97
CA THR A 32 11.08 0.11 2.03
C THR A 32 11.97 0.87 1.05
N GLU A 33 13.10 0.26 0.70
CA GLU A 33 14.05 0.79 -0.28
C GLU A 33 13.43 0.81 -1.68
N ASN A 34 13.99 1.63 -2.57
CA ASN A 34 13.60 1.62 -3.97
C ASN A 34 14.07 0.30 -4.61
N GLY A 35 13.28 -0.25 -5.53
CA GLY A 35 13.61 -1.48 -6.22
C GLY A 35 12.38 -2.26 -6.71
N SER A 36 12.64 -3.44 -7.25
CA SER A 36 11.60 -4.36 -7.74
C SER A 36 11.33 -5.46 -6.72
N TYR A 37 10.06 -5.65 -6.40
CA TYR A 37 9.57 -6.64 -5.45
C TYR A 37 8.67 -7.66 -6.14
N ARG A 38 8.64 -8.88 -5.59
CA ARG A 38 7.84 -10.00 -6.09
C ARG A 38 6.90 -10.50 -5.00
N ASN A 39 6.00 -11.41 -5.38
CA ASN A 39 5.06 -12.07 -4.48
C ASN A 39 5.71 -12.53 -3.16
N GLY A 40 5.03 -12.27 -2.06
CA GLY A 40 5.48 -12.58 -0.71
C GLY A 40 6.38 -11.52 -0.07
N ALA A 41 6.89 -10.56 -0.83
CA ALA A 41 7.60 -9.41 -0.25
C ALA A 41 6.64 -8.53 0.57
N ILE A 42 7.18 -7.93 1.63
CA ILE A 42 6.48 -6.93 2.44
C ILE A 42 7.03 -5.55 2.14
N ILE A 43 6.14 -4.65 1.74
CA ILE A 43 6.43 -3.23 1.52
C ILE A 43 5.79 -2.43 2.64
N LYS A 44 6.57 -1.62 3.35
CA LYS A 44 6.12 -0.80 4.47
C LYS A 44 5.71 0.57 3.98
N ILE A 45 4.43 0.89 4.08
CA ILE A 45 3.88 2.21 3.80
C ILE A 45 3.83 3.00 5.11
N VAL A 46 4.24 4.27 5.05
CA VAL A 46 4.31 5.17 6.20
C VAL A 46 3.38 6.35 5.93
N VAL A 47 2.48 6.64 6.87
CA VAL A 47 1.55 7.77 6.81
C VAL A 47 1.85 8.71 7.96
N ASP A 48 2.19 9.95 7.64
CA ASP A 48 2.45 11.00 8.62
C ASP A 48 1.21 11.89 8.77
N PHE A 49 0.78 12.09 10.01
CA PHE A 49 -0.21 13.06 10.43
C PHE A 49 0.49 14.30 11.01
N ASP A 50 -0.24 15.41 11.09
CA ASP A 50 0.26 16.66 11.69
C ASP A 50 0.20 16.68 13.22
N GLU A 51 -0.39 15.65 13.83
CA GLU A 51 -0.43 15.42 15.27
C GLU A 51 -0.53 13.93 15.61
N ASN A 52 -0.48 13.60 16.90
CA ASN A 52 -0.57 12.20 17.35
C ASN A 52 -2.00 11.67 17.18
N VAL A 53 -2.11 10.47 16.60
CA VAL A 53 -3.40 9.81 16.39
C VAL A 53 -3.48 8.45 17.07
N TYR A 54 -4.68 8.09 17.51
CA TYR A 54 -5.04 6.86 18.18
C TYR A 54 -5.88 6.01 17.25
N VAL A 55 -5.40 4.80 16.98
CA VAL A 55 -6.01 3.87 16.03
C VAL A 55 -6.79 2.80 16.78
N SER A 56 -8.01 2.52 16.32
CA SER A 56 -8.77 1.31 16.66
C SER A 56 -9.12 0.52 15.40
N GLY A 57 -9.36 -0.79 15.55
CA GLY A 57 -9.65 -1.68 14.42
C GLY A 57 -8.44 -1.92 13.51
N SER A 58 -8.71 -2.20 12.23
CA SER A 58 -7.68 -2.50 11.23
C SER A 58 -7.84 -1.63 9.98
N PRO A 59 -7.50 -0.33 10.05
CA PRO A 59 -7.48 0.52 8.87
C PRO A 59 -6.57 -0.05 7.78
N SER A 60 -6.85 0.32 6.53
CA SER A 60 -6.06 -0.09 5.37
C SER A 60 -5.92 1.02 4.35
N ILE A 61 -4.87 0.95 3.53
CA ILE A 61 -4.69 1.82 2.36
C ILE A 61 -4.86 0.97 1.10
N LEU A 62 -5.76 1.40 0.22
CA LEU A 62 -5.93 0.80 -1.09
C LEU A 62 -4.80 1.25 -2.03
N LEU A 63 -4.01 0.30 -2.54
CA LEU A 63 -2.87 0.55 -3.42
C LEU A 63 -3.20 0.31 -4.89
N GLU A 64 -2.59 1.13 -5.75
CA GLU A 64 -2.59 0.97 -7.20
C GLU A 64 -1.53 -0.05 -7.62
N THR A 65 -1.97 -1.29 -7.81
CA THR A 65 -1.09 -2.43 -8.10
C THR A 65 -1.43 -3.10 -9.43
N GLY A 66 -2.02 -2.34 -10.35
CA GLY A 66 -2.45 -2.79 -11.67
C GLY A 66 -3.94 -3.13 -11.72
N SER A 67 -4.27 -4.23 -12.41
CA SER A 67 -5.67 -4.65 -12.65
C SER A 67 -6.45 -4.88 -11.35
N ASN A 68 -5.77 -5.42 -10.34
CA ASN A 68 -6.31 -5.58 -8.99
C ASN A 68 -5.63 -4.59 -8.05
N LYS A 69 -6.37 -4.13 -7.03
CA LYS A 69 -5.85 -3.24 -6.00
C LYS A 69 -5.29 -4.03 -4.82
N GLY A 70 -4.15 -3.59 -4.33
CA GLY A 70 -3.54 -4.09 -3.11
C GLY A 70 -4.15 -3.44 -1.88
N SER A 71 -4.05 -4.10 -0.73
CA SER A 71 -4.42 -3.50 0.56
C SER A 71 -3.23 -3.53 1.49
N ALA A 72 -2.72 -2.35 1.87
CA ALA A 72 -1.74 -2.22 2.94
C ALA A 72 -2.48 -2.15 4.27
N ILE A 73 -2.16 -3.03 5.21
CA ILE A 73 -2.89 -3.17 6.47
C ILE A 73 -2.14 -2.48 7.60
N TYR A 74 -2.88 -1.73 8.43
CA TYR A 74 -2.32 -1.08 9.61
C TYR A 74 -1.55 -2.07 10.49
N SER A 75 -0.31 -1.70 10.84
CA SER A 75 0.64 -2.55 11.55
C SER A 75 1.04 -1.92 12.89
N SER A 76 1.35 -0.62 12.92
CA SER A 76 1.81 0.07 14.14
C SER A 76 1.71 1.60 14.03
N GLY A 77 1.95 2.31 15.14
CA GLY A 77 2.04 3.77 15.19
C GLY A 77 0.96 4.50 16.00
N SER A 78 0.00 3.77 16.60
CA SER A 78 -1.01 4.37 17.49
C SER A 78 -0.36 5.16 18.64
N ALA A 79 -1.00 6.27 19.01
CA ALA A 79 -0.50 7.29 19.94
C ALA A 79 0.75 8.06 19.45
N THR A 80 1.05 8.02 18.16
CA THR A 80 2.11 8.80 17.51
C THR A 80 1.56 9.51 16.28
N SER A 81 2.33 10.42 15.69
CA SER A 81 1.97 11.10 14.44
C SER A 81 2.30 10.28 13.18
N THR A 82 2.88 9.09 13.30
CA THR A 82 3.29 8.28 12.15
C THR A 82 2.71 6.88 12.26
N LEU A 83 1.88 6.52 11.30
CA LEU A 83 1.30 5.17 11.18
C LEU A 83 2.04 4.35 10.13
N VAL A 84 2.22 3.07 10.40
CA VAL A 84 2.85 2.11 9.49
C VAL A 84 1.83 1.09 9.03
N PHE A 85 1.80 0.83 7.72
CA PHE A 85 0.96 -0.16 7.07
C PHE A 85 1.85 -1.15 6.32
N ASP A 86 1.61 -2.45 6.50
CA ASP A 86 2.33 -3.50 5.79
C ASP A 86 1.51 -3.97 4.59
N TYR A 87 2.10 -3.92 3.40
CA TYR A 87 1.53 -4.47 2.17
C TYR A 87 2.28 -5.74 1.75
N ALA A 88 1.56 -6.85 1.69
CA ALA A 88 2.09 -8.11 1.17
C ALA A 88 1.77 -8.26 -0.32
N VAL A 89 2.82 -8.32 -1.15
CA VAL A 89 2.70 -8.43 -2.61
C VAL A 89 1.98 -9.75 -2.98
N GLN A 90 0.87 -9.64 -3.70
CA GLN A 90 0.10 -10.80 -4.19
C GLN A 90 0.55 -11.18 -5.61
N PRO A 91 0.34 -12.44 -6.05
CA PRO A 91 0.82 -12.91 -7.35
C PRO A 91 0.29 -12.12 -8.54
N GLU A 92 -0.95 -11.61 -8.46
CA GLU A 92 -1.63 -10.90 -9.55
C GLU A 92 -1.32 -9.39 -9.59
N HIS A 93 -0.55 -8.87 -8.63
CA HIS A 93 -0.20 -7.46 -8.56
C HIS A 93 1.02 -7.17 -9.42
N ASN A 94 0.96 -6.11 -10.23
CA ASN A 94 2.05 -5.65 -11.08
C ASN A 94 1.93 -4.13 -11.26
N THR A 95 3.01 -3.40 -10.97
CA THR A 95 3.08 -1.95 -11.24
C THR A 95 4.53 -1.52 -11.44
N ASN A 96 4.74 -0.58 -12.35
CA ASN A 96 6.05 0.04 -12.56
C ASN A 96 6.34 1.14 -11.54
N ASP A 97 5.32 1.62 -10.84
CA ASP A 97 5.43 2.64 -9.81
C ASP A 97 4.27 2.47 -8.82
N LEU A 98 4.58 2.09 -7.58
CA LEU A 98 3.57 1.79 -6.57
C LEU A 98 3.01 3.08 -5.98
N ASP A 99 1.70 3.26 -6.11
CA ASP A 99 0.98 4.39 -5.50
C ASP A 99 -0.26 3.92 -4.71
N TYR A 100 -0.96 4.84 -4.04
CA TYR A 100 -2.32 4.59 -3.55
C TYR A 100 -3.37 4.89 -4.63
N ALA A 101 -4.49 4.18 -4.57
CA ALA A 101 -5.54 4.23 -5.60
C ALA A 101 -6.28 5.58 -5.72
N GLY A 102 -6.01 6.53 -4.82
CA GLY A 102 -6.55 7.89 -4.85
C GLY A 102 -6.61 8.55 -3.47
N ASN A 103 -7.03 9.81 -3.42
CA ASN A 103 -7.09 10.60 -2.18
C ASN A 103 -7.99 9.99 -1.08
N ASN A 104 -8.95 9.14 -1.43
CA ASN A 104 -9.84 8.45 -0.49
C ASN A 104 -9.38 7.01 -0.16
N ALA A 105 -8.12 6.65 -0.43
CA ALA A 105 -7.64 5.27 -0.32
C ALA A 105 -7.49 4.77 1.12
N LEU A 106 -7.35 5.66 2.12
CA LEU A 106 -7.33 5.28 3.53
C LEU A 106 -8.73 4.93 4.01
N LYS A 107 -8.92 3.68 4.42
CA LYS A 107 -10.19 3.10 4.89
C LYS A 107 -10.08 2.67 6.34
N LEU A 108 -11.09 2.98 7.15
CA LEU A 108 -11.10 2.62 8.57
C LEU A 108 -11.48 1.16 8.84
N ASN A 109 -12.20 0.50 7.93
CA ASN A 109 -12.67 -0.89 8.07
C ASN A 109 -13.38 -1.18 9.41
N GLY A 110 -14.28 -0.29 9.82
CA GLY A 110 -15.00 -0.38 11.10
C GLY A 110 -14.20 0.09 12.32
N GLY A 111 -12.95 0.52 12.12
CA GLY A 111 -12.11 1.17 13.13
C GLY A 111 -12.27 2.69 13.19
N SER A 112 -11.29 3.35 13.81
CA SER A 112 -11.20 4.82 13.87
C SER A 112 -9.75 5.29 13.92
N ILE A 113 -9.52 6.52 13.50
CA ILE A 113 -8.27 7.26 13.67
C ILE A 113 -8.67 8.62 14.25
N LYS A 114 -8.28 8.87 15.50
CA LYS A 114 -8.71 10.05 16.26
C LYS A 114 -7.54 10.71 16.98
N ASP A 115 -7.66 11.97 17.37
CA ASP A 115 -6.72 12.60 18.30
C ASP A 115 -6.93 12.13 19.77
N ILE A 116 -6.21 12.75 20.71
CA ILE A 116 -6.32 12.43 22.14
C ILE A 116 -7.66 12.86 22.77
N VAL A 117 -8.37 13.81 22.17
CA VAL A 117 -9.69 14.28 22.63
C VAL A 117 -10.85 13.67 21.84
N ALA A 118 -10.56 12.63 21.04
CA ALA A 118 -11.48 11.81 20.25
C ALA A 118 -12.12 12.48 19.01
N ILE A 119 -11.51 13.54 18.48
CA ILE A 119 -11.85 14.14 17.18
C ILE A 119 -11.39 13.21 16.06
N ASP A 120 -12.26 12.93 15.09
CA ASP A 120 -11.93 12.08 13.94
C ASP A 120 -10.94 12.78 12.99
N ALA A 121 -9.95 12.02 12.52
CA ALA A 121 -8.99 12.51 11.56
C ALA A 121 -9.60 12.69 10.15
N ASN A 122 -9.11 13.68 9.43
CA ASN A 122 -9.35 13.81 8.00
C ASN A 122 -8.47 12.80 7.24
N LEU A 123 -9.10 11.87 6.55
CA LEU A 123 -8.44 10.72 5.93
C LEU A 123 -8.03 10.96 4.47
N LEU A 124 -8.20 12.19 3.96
CA LEU A 124 -7.78 12.53 2.60
C LEU A 124 -6.26 12.46 2.50
N LEU A 125 -5.79 11.56 1.63
CA LEU A 125 -4.38 11.47 1.28
C LEU A 125 -4.01 12.62 0.32
N PRO A 126 -2.75 13.09 0.36
CA PRO A 126 -2.25 14.09 -0.59
C PRO A 126 -2.52 13.71 -2.05
N ILE A 127 -2.65 14.68 -2.94
CA ILE A 127 -2.82 14.43 -4.39
C ILE A 127 -1.54 14.73 -5.17
N ASP A 128 -0.67 15.53 -4.58
CA ASP A 128 0.68 15.83 -5.01
C ASP A 128 1.68 15.13 -4.09
N ASN A 129 2.91 14.93 -4.58
CA ASN A 129 3.96 14.23 -3.83
C ASN A 129 3.47 12.88 -3.25
N THR A 130 2.71 12.14 -4.08
CA THR A 130 2.15 10.83 -3.76
C THR A 130 3.25 9.79 -3.51
N LEU A 131 2.87 8.55 -3.18
CA LEU A 131 3.86 7.52 -2.87
C LEU A 131 4.83 7.28 -4.05
N GLY A 132 4.30 7.15 -5.27
CA GLY A 132 5.12 6.95 -6.48
C GLY A 132 5.99 8.16 -6.83
N ALA A 133 5.53 9.38 -6.50
CA ALA A 133 6.37 10.57 -6.67
C ALA A 133 7.60 10.61 -5.74
N ARG A 134 7.57 9.87 -4.61
CA ARG A 134 8.62 9.88 -3.58
C ARG A 134 9.51 8.64 -3.60
N LYS A 135 9.09 7.57 -4.28
CA LYS A 135 9.72 6.24 -4.23
C LYS A 135 9.65 5.58 -5.60
N ASP A 136 10.71 4.86 -5.97
CA ASP A 136 10.72 3.99 -7.16
C ASP A 136 10.57 2.53 -6.68
N ILE A 137 9.34 2.18 -6.30
CA ILE A 137 8.98 0.83 -5.85
C ILE A 137 8.15 0.16 -6.95
N ARG A 138 8.67 -0.94 -7.48
CA ARG A 138 8.03 -1.70 -8.55
C ARG A 138 7.58 -3.06 -8.07
N ILE A 139 6.49 -3.55 -8.65
CA ILE A 139 6.04 -4.92 -8.47
C ILE A 139 6.11 -5.62 -9.82
N ASP A 140 6.96 -6.64 -9.89
CA ASP A 140 7.19 -7.44 -11.10
C ASP A 140 6.97 -8.93 -10.80
N ASN A 141 5.75 -9.39 -10.98
CA ASN A 141 5.38 -10.80 -10.89
C ASN A 141 5.33 -11.50 -12.25
N ILE A 142 5.70 -10.81 -13.34
CA ILE A 142 5.67 -11.40 -14.67
C ILE A 142 6.90 -12.32 -14.82
N PRO A 143 6.70 -13.64 -15.01
CA PRO A 143 7.83 -14.52 -15.27
C PRO A 143 8.40 -14.20 -16.65
N PRO A 144 9.73 -14.33 -16.86
CA PRO A 144 10.34 -14.15 -18.16
C PRO A 144 9.64 -15.02 -19.21
N GLN A 145 9.15 -14.39 -20.28
CA GLN A 145 8.56 -15.12 -21.40
C GLN A 145 9.67 -15.44 -22.40
N ILE A 146 9.89 -16.73 -22.68
CA ILE A 146 10.71 -17.11 -23.84
C ILE A 146 9.84 -16.89 -25.08
N MET A 147 10.07 -15.79 -25.78
CA MET A 147 9.56 -15.64 -27.15
C MET A 147 10.21 -16.75 -27.98
N GLN A 148 9.38 -17.65 -28.49
CA GLN A 148 9.77 -18.83 -29.24
C GLN A 148 11.02 -18.60 -30.10
N SER A 149 12.06 -19.38 -29.86
CA SER A 149 13.16 -19.48 -30.82
C SER A 149 12.55 -19.99 -32.13
N SER A 150 12.59 -19.16 -33.17
CA SER A 150 12.36 -19.65 -34.52
C SER A 150 13.34 -20.80 -34.73
N ILE A 151 12.83 -22.01 -34.96
CA ILE A 151 13.68 -23.09 -35.44
C ILE A 151 14.14 -22.63 -36.81
N VAL A 152 15.35 -22.06 -36.90
CA VAL A 152 16.07 -22.02 -38.16
C VAL A 152 16.35 -23.48 -38.48
N ASN A 153 15.49 -24.08 -39.32
CA ASN A 153 15.81 -25.32 -40.01
C ASN A 153 17.07 -25.05 -40.84
N ASN A 154 18.23 -25.24 -40.24
CA ASN A 154 19.52 -25.08 -40.88
C ASN A 154 19.82 -26.34 -41.70
N GLY A 155 18.93 -26.67 -42.64
CA GLY A 155 19.04 -27.80 -43.56
C GLY A 155 18.86 -29.18 -42.90
N ASN A 156 18.02 -30.00 -43.53
CA ASN A 156 17.78 -31.42 -43.25
C ASN A 156 17.06 -31.78 -41.94
N ILE A 157 15.72 -31.74 -41.99
CA ILE A 157 14.90 -32.69 -41.21
C ILE A 157 14.93 -34.02 -41.98
N PRO A 158 15.56 -35.09 -41.49
CA PRO A 158 15.46 -36.40 -42.14
C PRO A 158 14.00 -36.85 -42.09
N VAL A 159 13.41 -37.11 -43.25
CA VAL A 159 12.12 -37.80 -43.36
C VAL A 159 12.29 -39.17 -42.72
N LEU A 160 11.65 -39.39 -41.56
CA LEU A 160 11.44 -40.74 -41.06
C LEU A 160 10.52 -41.42 -42.06
N ASN A 161 11.09 -42.25 -42.94
CA ASN A 161 10.33 -43.11 -43.82
C ASN A 161 9.43 -43.99 -42.95
N ASN A 162 8.11 -43.74 -43.02
CA ASN A 162 7.09 -44.73 -42.71
C ASN A 162 7.46 -46.04 -43.42
N LEU A 163 7.97 -47.02 -42.68
CA LEU A 163 8.22 -48.36 -43.15
C LEU A 163 6.88 -49.00 -43.56
N GLN A 164 6.62 -49.08 -44.86
CA GLN A 164 5.87 -50.17 -45.50
C GLN A 164 6.44 -50.36 -46.91
N ILE A 165 7.49 -51.19 -47.03
CA ILE A 165 7.90 -51.75 -48.32
C ILE A 165 6.95 -52.91 -48.61
N ILE A 166 6.00 -52.71 -49.51
CA ILE A 166 5.13 -53.79 -50.04
C ILE A 166 5.93 -54.56 -51.08
N LEU A 167 6.48 -55.72 -50.70
CA LEU A 167 7.04 -56.69 -51.64
C LEU A 167 5.88 -57.34 -52.44
N HIS A 168 5.81 -57.09 -53.74
CA HIS A 168 5.02 -57.92 -54.64
C HIS A 168 5.76 -59.24 -54.86
N ARG A 169 5.10 -60.36 -54.53
CA ARG A 169 5.60 -61.72 -54.74
C ARG A 169 5.85 -61.98 -56.22
N ILE A 170 6.85 -62.81 -56.50
CA ILE A 170 6.95 -63.59 -57.74
C ILE A 170 6.01 -64.79 -57.62
#